data_AF-A0A7V3RR98-F1
#
_entry.id   AF-A0A7V3RR98-F1
#
_cell.length_a   1.000
_cell.length_b   1.000
_cell.length_c   1.000
_cell.angle_alpha   90.00
_cell.angle_beta   90.00
_cell.angle_gamma   90.00
#
_symmetry.space_group_name_H-M   'P 1'
#
loop_
_entity.id
_entity.type
_entity.pdbx_description
1 polymer ?
#
loop_
_entity_poly.entity_id
_entity_poly.type
_entity_poly.pdbx_seq_one_letter_code
_entity_poly.pdbx_strand_id
1 'polypeptide(L)'
;FDQHCLIALMAPRPVLLSNAVEDEWANPSGQFRMLQTADPVYRFLGAGGLEASRMPLPGKLIDSTLGYYIRPGKHSMTKEDWNVFLDFADKHFRNPSATLPR
;
A
#
# COMPACT_ATOMS: atom_id res chain seq x y z
N PHE A 1 18.08 -10.16 8.12
CA PHE A 1 17.07 -9.84 7.09
C PHE A 1 15.71 -9.84 7.78
N ASP A 2 14.77 -9.03 7.28
CA ASP A 2 13.38 -9.01 7.78
C ASP A 2 12.46 -8.67 6.59
N GLN A 3 11.15 -8.68 6.78
CA GLN A 3 10.15 -8.66 5.70
C GLN A 3 10.13 -7.38 4.87
N HIS A 4 10.69 -6.26 5.37
CA HIS A 4 10.92 -5.06 4.55
C HIS A 4 11.85 -5.32 3.36
N CYS A 5 12.77 -6.29 3.45
CA CYS A 5 13.59 -6.71 2.31
C CYS A 5 12.75 -7.32 1.19
N LEU A 6 11.68 -8.06 1.53
CA LEU A 6 10.77 -8.62 0.52
C LEU A 6 10.00 -7.53 -0.23
N ILE A 7 9.56 -6.49 0.47
CA ILE A 7 8.95 -5.31 -0.16
C ILE A 7 9.97 -4.59 -1.05
N ALA A 8 11.22 -4.42 -0.59
CA ALA A 8 12.26 -3.80 -1.40
C ALA A 8 12.56 -4.55 -2.71
N LEU A 9 12.48 -5.89 -2.72
CA LEU A 9 12.61 -6.71 -3.94
C LEU A 9 11.51 -6.46 -4.98
N MET A 10 10.39 -5.84 -4.58
CA MET A 10 9.31 -5.49 -5.49
C MET A 10 9.57 -4.20 -6.25
N ALA A 11 10.50 -3.36 -5.78
CA ALA A 11 10.83 -2.10 -6.42
C ALA A 11 11.28 -2.31 -7.89
N PRO A 12 10.88 -1.45 -8.85
CA PRO A 12 10.10 -0.22 -8.68
C PRO A 12 8.57 -0.41 -8.74
N ARG A 13 8.05 -1.65 -8.74
CA ARG A 13 6.61 -1.91 -8.88
C ARG A 13 5.83 -1.49 -7.64
N PRO A 14 4.60 -0.98 -7.79
CA PRO A 14 3.80 -0.53 -6.65
C PRO A 14 3.39 -1.71 -5.76
N VAL A 15 3.32 -1.46 -4.46
CA VAL A 15 2.92 -2.44 -3.42
C VAL A 15 1.94 -1.76 -2.49
N LEU A 16 0.80 -2.40 -2.21
CA LEU A 16 -0.21 -1.94 -1.26
C LEU A 16 -0.36 -2.96 -0.13
N LEU A 17 -0.30 -2.50 1.11
CA LEU A 17 -0.67 -3.29 2.29
C LEU A 17 -2.03 -2.83 2.86
N SER A 18 -3.01 -3.74 2.90
CA SER A 18 -4.31 -3.52 3.54
C SER A 18 -4.36 -4.18 4.92
N ASN A 19 -4.89 -3.48 5.91
CA ASN A 19 -4.88 -3.88 7.31
C ASN A 19 -6.24 -3.63 7.98
N ALA A 20 -6.46 -4.24 9.15
CA ALA A 20 -7.62 -3.98 9.99
C ALA A 20 -7.19 -3.59 11.41
N VAL A 21 -7.90 -2.65 12.05
CA VAL A 21 -7.51 -2.09 13.36
C VAL A 21 -7.47 -3.13 14.47
N GLU A 22 -8.44 -4.07 14.51
CA GLU A 22 -8.50 -5.11 15.55
C GLU A 22 -7.69 -6.37 15.18
N ASP A 23 -7.02 -6.39 14.02
CA ASP A 23 -6.15 -7.50 13.61
C ASP A 23 -4.74 -7.33 14.18
N GLU A 24 -4.64 -7.21 15.50
CA GLU A 24 -3.39 -6.92 16.20
C GLU A 24 -2.33 -8.02 15.99
N TRP A 25 -2.76 -9.27 15.75
CA TRP A 25 -1.86 -10.40 15.50
C TRP A 25 -1.09 -10.24 14.19
N ALA A 26 -1.69 -9.58 13.18
CA ALA A 26 -1.01 -9.24 11.93
C ALA A 26 -0.07 -8.00 12.06
N ASN A 27 -0.02 -7.39 13.25
CA ASN A 27 0.79 -6.23 13.59
C ASN A 27 0.72 -5.08 12.56
N PRO A 28 -0.43 -4.39 12.42
CA PRO A 28 -0.61 -3.32 11.43
C PRO A 28 0.44 -2.22 11.51
N SER A 29 0.88 -1.87 12.73
CA SER A 29 1.92 -0.86 12.97
C SER A 29 3.29 -1.32 12.47
N GLY A 30 3.62 -2.60 12.64
CA GLY A 30 4.81 -3.22 12.09
C GLY A 30 4.79 -3.20 10.57
N GLN A 31 3.65 -3.53 9.96
CA GLN A 31 3.48 -3.46 8.51
C GLN A 31 3.72 -2.06 7.94
N PHE A 32 3.21 -1.01 8.60
CA PHE A 32 3.49 0.36 8.20
C PHE A 32 5.00 0.68 8.30
N ARG A 33 5.67 0.26 9.38
CA ARG A 33 7.13 0.42 9.53
C ARG A 33 7.91 -0.36 8.46
N MET A 34 7.43 -1.51 8.01
CA MET A 34 8.07 -2.24 6.92
C MET A 34 8.12 -1.44 5.63
N LEU A 35 7.03 -0.73 5.30
CA LEU A 35 7.00 0.19 4.15
C LEU A 35 7.98 1.35 4.34
N GLN A 36 8.03 1.95 5.52
CA GLN A 36 9.00 3.01 5.84
C GLN A 36 10.45 2.55 5.66
N THR A 37 10.76 1.32 6.06
CA THR A 37 12.13 0.76 5.92
C THR A 37 12.45 0.35 4.48
N ALA A 38 11.44 0.02 3.66
CA ALA A 38 11.61 -0.29 2.24
C ALA A 38 11.69 0.96 1.34
N ASP A 39 11.14 2.10 1.78
CA ASP A 39 11.11 3.38 1.06
C ASP A 39 12.45 3.82 0.45
N PRO A 40 13.62 3.69 1.13
CA PRO A 40 14.89 4.12 0.55
C PRO A 40 15.26 3.39 -0.75
N VAL A 41 14.89 2.12 -0.93
CA VAL A 41 15.17 1.36 -2.16
C VAL A 41 14.27 1.84 -3.31
N TYR A 42 13.01 2.14 -3.01
CA TYR A 42 12.08 2.72 -3.98
C TYR A 42 12.55 4.11 -4.44
N ARG A 43 12.95 4.98 -3.50
CA ARG A 43 13.48 6.30 -3.82
C ARG A 43 14.80 6.23 -4.58
N PHE A 44 15.69 5.30 -4.22
CA PHE A 44 16.94 5.05 -4.95
C PHE A 44 16.72 4.71 -6.43
N LEU A 45 15.67 3.92 -6.72
CA LEU A 45 15.31 3.56 -8.10
C LEU A 45 14.43 4.62 -8.80
N GLY A 46 14.18 5.77 -8.17
CA GLY A 46 13.36 6.86 -8.75
C GLY A 46 11.87 6.52 -8.87
N ALA A 47 11.38 5.52 -8.13
CA ALA A 47 9.99 5.04 -8.22
C ALA A 47 9.01 5.80 -7.32
N GLY A 48 9.46 6.87 -6.64
CA GLY A 48 8.75 7.43 -5.49
C GLY A 48 8.96 6.56 -4.24
N GLY A 49 7.94 6.42 -3.40
CA GLY A 49 8.03 5.64 -2.17
C GLY A 49 6.74 5.69 -1.37
N LEU A 50 6.88 5.73 -0.04
CA LEU A 50 5.78 5.96 0.90
C LEU A 50 5.66 7.46 1.17
N GLU A 51 4.57 8.08 0.70
CA GLU A 51 4.32 9.51 0.87
C GLU A 51 3.55 9.81 2.18
N ALA A 52 4.03 9.23 3.28
CA ALA A 52 3.48 9.43 4.62
C ALA A 52 4.53 9.13 5.70
N SER A 53 4.58 9.98 6.73
CA SER A 53 5.46 9.77 7.90
C SER A 53 4.78 9.02 9.06
N ARG A 54 3.44 8.88 9.01
CA ARG A 54 2.62 8.26 10.06
C ARG A 54 1.50 7.43 9.42
N MET A 55 1.02 6.42 10.16
CA MET A 55 -0.16 5.65 9.74
C MET A 55 -1.35 6.58 9.51
N PRO A 56 -2.17 6.30 8.49
CA PRO A 56 -3.35 7.10 8.21
C PRO A 56 -4.43 6.79 9.25
N LEU A 57 -5.44 7.66 9.31
CA LEU A 57 -6.67 7.34 10.04
C LEU A 57 -7.38 6.14 9.36
N PRO A 58 -8.11 5.31 10.11
CA PRO A 58 -8.88 4.21 9.52
C PRO A 58 -9.81 4.70 8.40
N GLY A 59 -9.85 3.94 7.30
CA GLY A 59 -10.63 4.27 6.10
C GLY A 59 -9.94 5.27 5.17
N LYS A 60 -8.68 5.65 5.40
CA LYS A 60 -7.90 6.51 4.50
C LYS A 60 -6.76 5.73 3.85
N LEU A 61 -6.73 5.74 2.52
CA LEU A 61 -5.65 5.18 1.71
C LEU A 61 -4.49 6.17 1.61
N ILE A 62 -3.28 5.69 1.89
CA ILE A 62 -2.05 6.31 1.39
C ILE A 62 -1.81 5.74 0.00
N ASP A 63 -2.04 6.57 -1.00
CA ASP A 63 -2.07 6.20 -2.41
C ASP A 63 -0.76 6.58 -3.09
N SER A 64 0.37 6.07 -2.62
CA SER A 64 1.70 6.26 -3.23
C SER A 64 2.26 4.93 -3.73
N THR A 65 3.41 4.92 -4.42
CA THR A 65 4.00 3.67 -4.95
C THR A 65 4.14 2.59 -3.87
N LEU A 66 4.50 2.97 -2.66
CA LEU A 66 4.25 2.18 -1.46
C LEU A 66 2.93 2.66 -0.82
N GLY A 67 1.88 1.88 -0.99
CA GLY A 67 0.54 2.17 -0.50
C GLY A 67 0.25 1.50 0.83
N TYR A 68 -0.59 2.14 1.64
CA TYR A 68 -1.06 1.59 2.91
C TYR A 68 -2.50 1.97 3.18
N TYR A 69 -3.30 0.98 3.57
CA TYR A 69 -4.69 1.17 3.98
C TYR A 69 -4.96 0.40 5.26
N ILE A 70 -5.70 1.01 6.18
CA ILE A 70 -6.20 0.35 7.38
C ILE A 70 -7.68 0.66 7.56
N ARG A 71 -8.50 -0.36 7.78
CA ARG A 71 -9.95 -0.22 8.04
C ARG A 71 -10.31 -0.60 9.48
N PRO A 72 -11.45 -0.11 10.01
CA PRO A 72 -12.00 -0.65 11.25
C PRO A 72 -12.33 -2.15 11.14
N GLY A 73 -12.47 -2.82 12.29
CA GLY A 73 -12.89 -4.21 12.40
C GLY A 73 -11.73 -5.21 12.48
N LYS A 74 -12.09 -6.50 12.37
CA LYS A 74 -11.22 -7.66 12.58
C LYS A 74 -10.58 -8.19 11.30
N HIS A 75 -9.75 -9.22 11.46
CA HIS A 75 -9.14 -10.00 10.37
C HIS A 75 -10.21 -10.51 9.40
N SER A 76 -10.19 -9.97 8.18
CA SER A 76 -11.06 -10.35 7.07
C SER A 76 -10.62 -9.62 5.81
N MET A 77 -11.21 -9.96 4.67
CA MET A 77 -11.15 -9.19 3.44
C MET A 77 -12.56 -8.74 3.09
N THR A 78 -12.81 -7.43 3.02
CA THR A 78 -14.15 -6.87 2.82
C THR A 78 -14.30 -6.19 1.46
N LYS A 79 -15.52 -5.74 1.14
CA LYS A 79 -15.78 -4.99 -0.10
C LYS A 79 -15.01 -3.66 -0.13
N GLU A 80 -14.84 -3.04 1.05
CA GLU A 80 -14.08 -1.80 1.21
C GLU A 80 -12.60 -2.01 0.83
N ASP A 81 -12.00 -3.13 1.24
CA ASP A 81 -10.63 -3.47 0.85
C ASP A 81 -10.53 -3.63 -0.68
N TRP A 82 -11.48 -4.34 -1.29
CA TRP A 82 -11.51 -4.52 -2.75
C TRP A 82 -11.65 -3.21 -3.53
N ASN A 83 -12.49 -2.28 -3.06
CA ASN A 83 -12.58 -0.96 -3.69
C ASN A 83 -11.23 -0.22 -3.64
N VAL A 84 -10.55 -0.27 -2.50
CA VAL A 84 -9.21 0.33 -2.34
C VAL A 84 -8.18 -0.32 -3.27
N PHE A 85 -8.20 -1.65 -3.42
CA PHE A 85 -7.31 -2.33 -4.36
C PHE A 85 -7.56 -1.92 -5.82
N LEU A 86 -8.83 -1.79 -6.21
CA LEU A 86 -9.21 -1.38 -7.57
C LEU A 86 -8.81 0.07 -7.85
N ASP A 87 -9.05 0.99 -6.91
CA ASP A 87 -8.65 2.40 -7.04
C ASP A 87 -7.11 2.54 -7.15
N PHE A 88 -6.37 1.79 -6.33
CA PHE A 88 -4.90 1.76 -6.38
C PHE A 88 -4.40 1.18 -7.70
N ALA A 89 -5.02 0.10 -8.18
CA ALA A 89 -4.67 -0.51 -9.46
C ALA A 89 -4.96 0.42 -10.64
N ASP A 90 -6.10 1.12 -10.64
CA ASP A 90 -6.46 2.10 -11.65
C ASP A 90 -5.43 3.23 -11.72
N LYS A 91 -4.94 3.71 -10.58
CA LYS A 91 -3.89 4.73 -10.58
C LYS A 91 -2.59 4.23 -11.20
N HIS A 92 -2.18 3.02 -10.86
CA HIS A 92 -0.84 2.54 -11.14
C HIS A 92 -0.70 1.76 -12.46
N PHE A 93 -1.79 1.18 -12.97
CA PHE A 93 -1.77 0.30 -14.14
C PHE A 93 -2.67 0.75 -15.28
N ARG A 94 -3.50 1.78 -15.09
CA ARG A 94 -4.31 2.28 -16.19
C ARG A 94 -3.41 2.96 -17.23
N ASN A 95 -3.33 2.31 -18.38
CA ASN A 95 -2.63 2.85 -19.54
C ASN A 95 -3.44 4.05 -20.10
N PRO A 96 -2.87 5.27 -20.20
CA PRO A 96 -3.57 6.41 -20.79
C PRO A 96 -4.09 6.13 -22.21
N SER A 97 -3.43 5.23 -22.92
CA SER A 97 -3.77 4.83 -24.30
C SER A 97 -4.95 3.87 -24.41
N ALA A 98 -5.47 3.34 -23.29
CA ALA A 98 -6.55 2.34 -23.27
C ALA A 98 -7.94 2.95 -22.97
N THR A 99 -8.12 4.25 -23.19
CA THR A 99 -9.44 4.88 -23.06
C THR A 99 -10.33 4.48 -24.24
N LEU A 100 -11.19 3.48 -24.05
CA LEU A 100 -12.31 3.22 -24.94
C LEU A 100 -13.21 4.47 -24.99
N PRO A 101 -13.71 4.89 -26.18
CA PRO A 101 -14.64 6.00 -26.29
C PRO A 101 -15.91 5.71 -25.46
N ARG A 102 -16.37 6.74 -24.75
CA ARG A 102 -17.66 6.74 -24.04
C ARG A 102 -18.82 6.60 -24.99
#